data_AF-A0AAV8YY96-F1
#
_entry.id   AF-A0AAV8YY96-F1
#
_cell.length_a   1.000
_cell.length_b   1.000
_cell.length_c   1.000
_cell.angle_alpha   90.00
_cell.angle_beta   90.00
_cell.angle_gamma   90.00
#
_symmetry.space_group_name_H-M   'P 1'
#
loop_
_entity.id
_entity.type
_entity.pdbx_description
1 polymer ?
#
loop_
_entity_poly.entity_id
_entity_poly.type
_entity_poly.pdbx_seq_one_letter_code
_entity_poly.pdbx_strand_id
1 'polypeptide(L)'
;MKIVNCEERVHVLDNQSSVWSLIRDIAGTNNQEDAFYVCDIGDIVRKHKIWKAKLPRVEPHYAVKCNDSMTVLEVLSALGTSFDCASKVEINKVLSLGVSPTGSSSPTRPSRRVTSVTLLPSECPR
;
A
#
# COMPACT_ATOMS: atom_id res chain seq x y z
N MET A 1 7.51 -21.43 -11.29
CA MET A 1 6.12 -21.18 -11.74
C MET A 1 6.24 -20.41 -13.04
N LYS A 2 5.69 -20.88 -14.17
CA LYS A 2 5.82 -20.08 -15.39
C LYS A 2 4.80 -18.95 -15.33
N ILE A 3 5.27 -17.70 -15.35
CA ILE A 3 4.37 -16.55 -15.51
C ILE A 3 3.74 -16.69 -16.90
N VAL A 4 2.44 -16.99 -16.91
CA VAL A 4 1.70 -17.30 -18.14
C VAL A 4 1.23 -16.03 -18.86
N ASN A 5 1.22 -14.90 -18.15
CA ASN A 5 0.74 -13.62 -18.68
C ASN A 5 1.51 -12.44 -18.05
N CYS A 6 2.28 -11.70 -18.86
CA CYS A 6 3.06 -10.55 -18.40
C CYS A 6 2.22 -9.26 -18.20
N GLU A 7 0.94 -9.27 -18.60
CA GLU A 7 0.05 -8.11 -18.47
C GLU A 7 -0.62 -8.01 -17.09
N GLU A 8 -0.65 -9.11 -16.35
CA GLU A 8 -1.26 -9.15 -15.02
C GLU A 8 -0.26 -8.63 -13.97
N ARG A 9 -0.61 -7.56 -13.26
CA ARG A 9 0.31 -6.92 -12.29
C ARG A 9 0.45 -7.68 -10.97
N VAL A 10 -0.43 -8.63 -10.69
CA VAL A 10 -0.49 -9.37 -9.42
C VAL A 10 -0.52 -10.86 -9.72
N HIS A 11 0.46 -11.60 -9.21
CA HIS A 11 0.52 -13.05 -9.32
C HIS A 11 0.40 -13.69 -7.94
N VAL A 12 -0.56 -14.61 -7.80
CA VAL A 12 -0.71 -15.41 -6.58
C VAL A 12 0.30 -16.56 -6.62
N LEU A 13 1.13 -16.67 -5.58
CA LEU A 13 2.12 -17.74 -5.47
C LEU A 13 1.58 -18.90 -4.62
N ASP A 14 1.81 -20.12 -5.09
CA ASP A 14 1.53 -21.34 -4.30
C ASP A 14 2.50 -21.47 -3.13
N ASN A 15 2.10 -22.22 -2.09
CA ASN A 15 2.89 -22.41 -0.85
C ASN A 15 4.26 -23.09 -1.06
N GLN A 16 4.50 -23.68 -2.23
CA GLN A 16 5.78 -24.29 -2.60
C GLN A 16 6.71 -23.32 -3.34
N SER A 17 6.21 -22.16 -3.78
CA SER A 17 6.95 -21.18 -4.56
C SER A 17 7.49 -20.07 -3.66
N SER A 18 8.76 -19.74 -3.82
CA SER A 18 9.41 -18.62 -3.11
C SER A 18 9.46 -17.36 -3.99
N VAL A 19 9.56 -16.19 -3.36
CA VAL A 19 9.81 -14.93 -4.06
C VAL A 19 11.11 -14.99 -4.88
N TRP A 20 12.14 -15.68 -4.38
CA TRP A 20 13.40 -15.87 -5.09
C TRP A 20 13.27 -16.70 -6.36
N SER A 21 12.45 -17.76 -6.34
CA SER A 21 12.16 -18.51 -7.57
C SER A 21 11.44 -17.63 -8.59
N LEU A 22 10.50 -16.78 -8.16
CA LEU A 22 9.82 -15.84 -9.05
C LEU A 22 10.80 -14.84 -9.69
N ILE A 23 11.70 -14.27 -8.89
CA ILE A 23 12.73 -13.33 -9.39
C ILE A 23 13.60 -14.00 -10.44
N ARG A 24 14.05 -15.24 -10.19
CA ARG A 24 14.85 -16.01 -11.16
C ARG A 24 14.07 -16.34 -12.43
N ASP A 25 12.78 -16.69 -12.30
CA ASP A 25 11.92 -16.99 -13.44
C ASP A 25 11.72 -15.73 -14.31
N ILE A 26 11.51 -14.55 -13.71
CA ILE A 26 11.39 -13.26 -14.43
C ILE A 26 12.72 -12.90 -15.11
N ALA A 27 13.82 -12.94 -14.37
CA ALA A 27 15.15 -12.58 -14.89
C ALA A 27 15.67 -13.55 -15.96
N GLY A 28 15.24 -14.81 -15.94
CA GLY A 28 15.59 -15.83 -16.93
C GLY A 28 14.74 -15.80 -18.19
N THR A 29 13.75 -14.91 -18.28
CA THR A 29 12.93 -14.76 -19.48
C THR A 29 13.69 -13.95 -20.54
N ASN A 30 13.85 -14.48 -21.76
CA ASN A 30 14.73 -13.98 -22.84
C ASN A 30 14.48 -12.54 -23.36
N ASN A 31 13.67 -11.74 -22.67
CA ASN A 31 13.31 -10.38 -23.06
C ASN A 31 13.30 -9.39 -21.88
N GLN A 32 13.76 -9.79 -20.69
CA GLN A 32 13.79 -8.91 -19.51
C GLN A 32 15.23 -8.48 -19.18
N GLU A 33 15.70 -7.43 -19.85
CA GLU A 33 16.99 -6.78 -19.54
C GLU A 33 16.83 -5.52 -18.65
N ASP A 34 15.60 -5.03 -18.50
CA ASP A 34 15.30 -3.85 -17.68
C ASP A 34 15.23 -4.20 -16.19
N ALA A 35 15.60 -3.24 -15.35
CA ALA A 35 15.42 -3.36 -13.91
C ALA A 35 13.92 -3.45 -13.56
N PHE A 36 13.58 -4.38 -12.66
CA PHE A 36 12.21 -4.61 -12.22
C PHE A 36 12.09 -4.70 -10.70
N TYR A 37 10.88 -4.52 -10.21
CA TYR A 37 10.54 -4.65 -8.79
C TYR A 37 9.59 -5.83 -8.58
N VAL A 38 9.74 -6.51 -7.44
CA VAL A 38 8.78 -7.50 -6.94
C VAL A 38 8.23 -6.99 -5.61
N CYS A 39 6.91 -6.87 -5.51
CA CYS A 39 6.22 -6.41 -4.32
C CYS A 39 5.47 -7.58 -3.67
N ASP A 40 5.87 -7.96 -2.45
CA ASP A 40 5.12 -8.94 -1.65
C ASP A 40 3.94 -8.25 -0.94
N ILE A 41 2.76 -8.35 -1.54
CA ILE A 41 1.50 -7.84 -0.96
C ILE A 41 1.19 -8.54 0.37
N GLY A 42 1.54 -9.82 0.51
CA GLY A 42 1.33 -10.59 1.73
C GLY A 42 2.11 -10.01 2.92
N ASP A 43 3.28 -9.43 2.67
CA ASP A 43 4.06 -8.75 3.70
C ASP A 43 3.40 -7.45 4.19
N ILE A 44 2.78 -6.67 3.29
CA ILE A 44 2.00 -5.47 3.66
C ILE A 44 0.85 -5.86 4.61
N VAL A 45 0.09 -6.89 4.24
CA VAL A 45 -1.02 -7.42 5.06
C VAL A 45 -0.52 -7.92 6.42
N ARG A 46 0.60 -8.66 6.44
CA ARG A 46 1.21 -9.18 7.67
C ARG A 46 1.62 -8.05 8.61
N LYS A 47 2.30 -7.02 8.10
CA LYS A 47 2.71 -5.84 8.86
C LYS A 47 1.53 -5.09 9.44
N HIS A 48 0.46 -4.91 8.66
CA HIS A 48 -0.77 -4.29 9.15
C HIS A 48 -1.40 -5.09 10.31
N LYS A 49 -1.48 -6.42 10.18
CA LYS A 49 -1.98 -7.30 11.25
C LYS A 49 -1.12 -7.20 12.52
N ILE A 50 0.21 -7.20 12.37
CA ILE A 50 1.15 -7.03 13.50
C ILE A 50 0.93 -5.68 14.18
N TRP A 51 0.78 -4.60 13.40
CA TRP A 51 0.51 -3.26 13.93
C TRP A 51 -0.75 -3.25 14.79
N LYS A 52 -1.89 -3.71 14.26
CA LYS A 52 -3.15 -3.73 15.01
C LYS A 52 -3.08 -4.64 16.25
N ALA A 53 -2.32 -5.73 16.20
CA ALA A 53 -2.14 -6.63 17.35
C ALA A 53 -1.23 -6.03 18.44
N LYS A 54 -0.15 -5.32 18.06
CA LYS A 54 0.84 -4.76 19.00
C LYS A 54 0.46 -3.38 19.52
N LEU A 55 -0.25 -2.59 18.72
CA LEU A 55 -0.66 -1.22 19.02
C LEU A 55 -2.18 -1.04 18.82
N PRO A 56 -3.03 -1.75 19.59
CA PRO A 56 -4.48 -1.78 19.34
C PRO A 56 -5.18 -0.42 19.53
N ARG A 57 -4.54 0.52 20.23
CA ARG A 57 -5.05 1.88 20.48
C ARG A 57 -4.54 2.92 19.48
N VAL A 58 -3.64 2.55 18.57
CA VAL A 58 -2.99 3.46 17.63
C VAL A 58 -3.47 3.12 16.22
N GLU A 59 -4.22 4.03 15.61
CA GLU A 59 -4.65 3.86 14.22
C GLU A 59 -3.47 4.12 13.27
N PRO A 60 -3.16 3.21 12.34
CA PRO A 60 -2.13 3.46 11.34
C PRO A 60 -2.58 4.54 10.34
N HIS A 61 -1.71 5.54 10.15
CA HIS A 61 -1.78 6.49 9.05
C HIS A 61 -0.54 6.30 8.17
N TYR A 62 -0.71 5.80 6.95
CA TYR A 62 0.39 5.52 6.03
C TYR A 62 0.87 6.79 5.34
N ALA A 63 2.16 7.09 5.48
CA ALA A 63 2.79 8.22 4.79
C ALA A 63 2.98 7.91 3.30
N VAL A 64 2.19 8.58 2.44
CA VAL A 64 2.15 8.30 0.99
C VAL A 64 3.49 8.56 0.31
N LYS A 65 4.26 9.55 0.77
CA LYS A 65 5.61 9.86 0.27
C LYS A 65 6.60 8.68 0.34
N CYS A 66 6.39 7.70 1.23
CA CYS A 66 7.31 6.57 1.37
C CYS A 66 7.29 5.65 0.13
N ASN A 67 6.09 5.40 -0.40
CA ASN A 67 5.87 4.66 -1.64
C ASN A 67 4.42 4.90 -2.04
N ASP A 68 4.21 5.61 -3.15
CA ASP A 68 2.91 6.02 -3.65
C ASP A 68 2.36 5.04 -4.71
N SER A 69 2.92 3.85 -4.83
CA SER A 69 2.42 2.81 -5.75
C SER A 69 0.95 2.53 -5.51
N MET A 70 0.16 2.53 -6.60
CA MET A 70 -1.29 2.37 -6.51
C MET A 70 -1.68 1.05 -5.81
N THR A 71 -0.98 -0.04 -6.11
CA THR A 71 -1.21 -1.34 -5.49
C THR A 71 -0.99 -1.31 -3.97
N VAL A 72 -0.01 -0.56 -3.48
CA VAL A 72 0.22 -0.41 -2.03
C VAL A 72 -0.92 0.35 -1.38
N LEU A 73 -1.34 1.46 -2.00
CA LEU A 73 -2.43 2.29 -1.49
C LEU A 73 -3.78 1.57 -1.52
N GLU A 74 -4.08 0.81 -2.59
CA GLU A 74 -5.28 -0.03 -2.72
C GLU A 74 -5.36 -1.07 -1.61
N VAL A 75 -4.26 -1.80 -1.37
CA VAL A 75 -4.19 -2.83 -0.32
C VAL A 75 -4.38 -2.21 1.06
N LEU A 76 -3.70 -1.10 1.36
CA LEU A 76 -3.83 -0.42 2.65
C LEU A 76 -5.24 0.18 2.86
N SER A 77 -5.84 0.72 1.79
CA SER A 77 -7.22 1.22 1.80
C SER A 77 -8.20 0.09 2.11
N ALA A 78 -8.06 -1.06 1.44
CA ALA A 78 -8.88 -2.26 1.69
C ALA A 78 -8.71 -2.83 3.11
N LEU A 79 -7.54 -2.65 3.73
CA LEU A 79 -7.28 -2.99 5.12
C LEU A 79 -7.83 -1.97 6.13
N GLY A 80 -8.38 -0.84 5.66
CA GLY A 80 -8.94 0.22 6.49
C GLY A 80 -7.92 1.21 7.05
N THR A 81 -6.70 1.23 6.50
CA THR A 81 -5.64 2.19 6.91
C THR A 81 -5.96 3.59 6.40
N SER A 82 -5.69 4.61 7.22
CA SER A 82 -5.78 6.01 6.82
C SER A 82 -4.48 6.48 6.17
N PHE A 83 -4.48 7.63 5.48
CA PHE A 83 -3.31 8.12 4.74
C PHE A 83 -2.84 9.49 5.24
N ASP A 84 -1.52 9.66 5.33
CA ASP A 84 -0.82 10.91 5.58
C ASP A 84 -0.24 11.41 4.25
N CYS A 85 -0.70 12.57 3.79
CA CYS A 85 -0.40 13.12 2.47
C CYS A 85 0.21 14.50 2.61
N ALA A 86 1.37 14.75 2.02
CA ALA A 86 2.09 16.03 2.09
C ALA A 86 1.89 16.93 0.87
N SER A 87 1.19 16.46 -0.17
CA SER A 87 0.99 17.22 -1.40
C SER A 87 -0.41 17.05 -1.99
N LYS A 88 -0.87 18.02 -2.78
CA LYS A 88 -2.16 17.94 -3.50
C LYS A 88 -2.22 16.73 -4.46
N VAL A 89 -1.07 16.33 -5.01
CA VAL A 89 -0.96 15.15 -5.88
C VAL A 89 -1.27 13.88 -5.08
N GLU A 90 -0.66 13.71 -3.90
CA GLU A 90 -0.93 12.57 -3.02
C GLU A 90 -2.39 12.52 -2.57
N ILE A 91 -2.96 13.67 -2.23
CA ILE A 91 -4.37 13.79 -1.86
C ILE A 91 -5.26 13.28 -2.98
N ASN A 92 -5.09 13.81 -4.19
CA ASN A 92 -5.90 13.41 -5.34
C ASN A 92 -5.76 11.91 -5.63
N LYS A 93 -4.55 11.37 -5.46
CA LYS A 93 -4.26 9.95 -5.64
C LYS A 93 -5.03 9.09 -4.64
N VAL A 94 -5.00 9.42 -3.35
CA VAL A 94 -5.77 8.69 -2.32
C VAL A 94 -7.28 8.85 -2.52
N LEU A 95 -7.75 10.04 -2.91
CA LEU A 95 -9.18 10.27 -3.18
C LEU A 95 -9.69 9.44 -4.37
N SER A 96 -8.86 9.18 -5.38
CA SER A 96 -9.24 8.32 -6.51
C SER A 96 -9.53 6.86 -6.11
N LEU A 97 -9.11 6.43 -4.92
CA LEU A 97 -9.41 5.11 -4.36
C LEU A 97 -10.80 5.02 -3.71
N GLY A 98 -11.59 6.10 -3.72
CA GLY A 98 -12.89 6.15 -3.05
C GLY A 98 -12.80 6.34 -1.53
N VAL A 99 -11.62 6.65 -1.01
CA VAL A 99 -11.43 6.95 0.42
C VAL A 99 -12.11 8.29 0.73
N SER A 100 -13.08 8.27 1.63
CA SER A 100 -13.76 9.50 2.06
C SER A 100 -12.83 10.35 2.94
N PRO A 101 -12.74 11.69 2.74
CA PRO A 101 -11.93 12.59 3.57
C PRO A 101 -12.32 12.58 5.06
N THR A 102 -13.52 12.10 5.34
CA THR A 102 -14.05 11.84 6.69
C THR A 102 -13.78 10.38 7.02
N GLY A 103 -12.63 10.10 7.64
CA GLY A 103 -12.24 8.73 8.04
C GLY A 103 -13.39 8.00 8.73
N SER A 104 -13.93 6.97 8.08
CA SER A 104 -15.01 6.15 8.64
C SER A 104 -15.14 4.81 7.91
N SER A 105 -14.17 3.93 8.13
CA SER A 105 -14.41 2.48 8.15
C SER A 105 -14.86 2.04 9.56
N SER A 106 -15.89 2.69 10.13
CA SER A 106 -16.59 2.18 11.32
C SER A 106 -17.93 2.90 11.52
N PRO A 107 -19.06 2.16 11.63
CA PRO A 107 -20.34 2.73 12.03
C PRO A 107 -20.41 2.81 13.56
N THR A 108 -19.52 3.55 14.21
CA THR A 108 -19.71 3.88 15.63
C THR A 108 -19.08 5.23 16.00
N ARG A 109 -20.00 6.14 16.35
CA ARG A 109 -19.88 7.28 17.27
C ARG A 109 -19.74 8.68 16.61
N PRO A 110 -20.79 9.52 16.69
CA PRO A 110 -20.76 10.90 16.22
C PRO A 110 -20.13 11.78 17.31
N SER A 111 -19.00 12.42 17.00
CA SER A 111 -18.55 13.73 17.51
C SER A 111 -17.02 13.81 17.54
N ARG A 112 -16.45 14.33 16.45
CA ARG A 112 -15.48 15.43 16.43
C ARG A 112 -15.01 15.61 14.99
N ARG A 113 -15.20 16.83 14.49
CA ARG A 113 -14.75 17.30 13.18
C ARG A 113 -13.21 17.26 13.20
N VAL A 114 -12.61 16.27 12.55
CA VAL A 114 -11.16 16.18 12.31
C VAL A 114 -10.98 15.73 10.86
N THR A 115 -10.70 16.69 10.00
CA THR A 115 -10.21 16.46 8.64
C THR A 115 -8.75 16.05 8.78
N SER A 116 -8.41 14.77 8.68
CA SER A 116 -7.00 14.34 8.71
C SER A 116 -6.64 13.59 7.45
N VAL A 117 -6.72 14.30 6.34
CA VAL A 117 -5.55 14.41 5.46
C VAL A 117 -4.62 15.36 6.20
N THR A 118 -3.64 14.84 6.93
CA THR A 118 -2.64 15.69 7.58
C THR A 118 -1.68 16.14 6.48
N LEU A 119 -1.84 17.38 6.01
CA LEU A 119 -0.80 18.03 5.22
C LEU A 119 0.39 18.29 6.15
N LEU A 120 1.43 17.46 6.07
CA LEU A 120 2.69 17.82 6.68
C LEU A 120 3.24 19.09 5.99
N PRO A 121 3.71 20.10 6.73
CA PRO A 121 4.33 21.27 6.13
C PRO A 121 5.51 20.83 5.25
N SER A 122 5.60 21.42 4.06
CA SER A 122 6.46 20.99 2.96
C SER A 122 7.97 21.22 3.17
N GLU A 123 8.45 21.37 4.41
CA GLU A 123 9.84 21.70 4.68
C GLU A 123 10.46 20.79 5.75
N CYS A 124 11.10 19.70 5.30
CA CYS A 124 12.24 19.13 6.02
C CYS A 124 13.50 19.74 5.36
N PRO A 125 14.22 20.67 6.02
CA PRO A 125 15.55 21.05 5.55
C PRO A 125 16.48 19.83 5.65
N ARG A 126 17.28 19.63 4.60
CA ARG A 126 18.35 18.62 4.55
C ARG A 126 19.41 18.88 5.61
#